data_AF-A0A8Q3SI48-F1
#
_entry.id   AF-A0A8Q3SI48-F1
#
_cell.length_a   1.000
_cell.length_b   1.000
_cell.length_c   1.000
_cell.angle_alpha   90.00
_cell.angle_beta   90.00
_cell.angle_gamma   90.00
#
_symmetry.space_group_name_H-M   'P 1'
#
loop_
_entity.id
_entity.type
_entity.pdbx_description
1 polymer ?
#
loop_
_entity_poly.entity_id
_entity_poly.type
_entity_poly.pdbx_seq_one_letter_code
_entity_poly.pdbx_strand_id
1 'polypeptide(L)'
;MAGSGRLVLRPWIRELILGSETPSSPRAGQLLEVLQDAEAAVAGPSHAPDTSDVGATLLVSDGTHSVRCLVTREALDTSDWEEKEFGFRGTEGRLLLLQDCGVHVQVAEGGAPAEFYLQVDRFSLLPTEQPRLRVPGWPITVPASG
;
A
#
# COMPACT_ATOMS: atom_id res chain seq x y z
N MET A 1 -7.32 16.94 -30.52
CA MET A 1 -6.52 17.17 -29.29
C MET A 1 -7.28 16.59 -28.12
N ALA A 2 -6.94 15.37 -27.68
CA ALA A 2 -7.41 14.88 -26.40
C ALA A 2 -6.65 15.68 -25.34
N GLY A 3 -7.35 16.53 -24.59
CA GLY A 3 -6.75 17.17 -23.42
C GLY A 3 -6.17 16.07 -22.53
N SER A 4 -4.90 16.19 -22.17
CA SER A 4 -4.22 15.32 -21.20
C SER A 4 -4.87 15.54 -19.83
N GLY A 5 -6.06 14.95 -19.64
CA GLY A 5 -6.79 15.00 -18.40
C GLY A 5 -6.07 14.12 -17.40
N ARG A 6 -5.32 14.72 -16.47
CA ARG A 6 -4.74 13.99 -15.36
C ARG A 6 -5.88 13.39 -14.55
N LEU A 7 -5.89 12.05 -14.41
CA LEU A 7 -6.85 11.37 -13.54
C LEU A 7 -6.62 11.85 -12.10
N VAL A 8 -7.58 12.60 -11.57
CA VAL A 8 -7.54 13.10 -10.20
C VAL A 8 -8.11 12.04 -9.28
N LEU A 9 -7.27 11.50 -8.39
CA LEU A 9 -7.73 10.65 -7.30
C LEU A 9 -8.55 11.49 -6.31
N ARG A 10 -9.69 10.96 -5.86
CA ARG A 10 -10.41 11.57 -4.74
C ARG A 10 -9.66 11.21 -3.46
N PRO A 11 -9.25 12.19 -2.64
CA PRO A 11 -8.60 11.91 -1.36
C PRO A 11 -9.51 11.08 -0.45
N TRP A 12 -8.95 10.14 0.30
CA TRP A 12 -9.71 9.19 1.14
C TRP A 12 -8.96 8.74 2.40
N ILE A 13 -7.63 8.86 2.48
CA ILE A 13 -6.83 8.31 3.58
C ILE A 13 -7.24 8.92 4.92
N ARG A 14 -7.34 10.25 4.97
CA ARG A 14 -7.76 10.98 6.18
C ARG A 14 -9.14 10.55 6.66
N GLU A 15 -10.11 10.48 5.74
CA GLU A 15 -11.49 10.16 6.08
C GLU A 15 -11.62 8.70 6.53
N LEU A 16 -10.83 7.80 5.95
CA LEU A 16 -10.82 6.40 6.36
C LEU A 16 -10.24 6.22 7.77
N ILE A 17 -9.10 6.84 8.07
CA ILE A 17 -8.44 6.71 9.38
C ILE A 17 -9.27 7.35 10.49
N LEU A 18 -9.92 8.48 10.22
CA LEU A 18 -10.78 9.17 11.18
C LEU A 18 -12.19 8.58 11.25
N GLY A 19 -12.58 7.76 10.27
CA GLY A 19 -13.88 7.10 10.20
C GLY A 19 -13.99 5.97 11.22
N SER A 20 -15.21 5.71 11.68
CA SER A 20 -15.52 4.62 12.60
C SER A 20 -15.85 3.29 11.90
N GLU A 21 -15.92 3.30 10.57
CA GLU A 21 -16.35 2.15 9.77
C GLU A 21 -15.23 1.63 8.88
N THR A 22 -15.18 0.31 8.69
CA THR A 22 -14.31 -0.35 7.73
C THR A 22 -14.68 0.05 6.30
N PRO A 23 -13.71 0.17 5.37
CA PRO A 23 -14.02 0.63 4.02
C PRO A 23 -14.92 -0.38 3.30
N SER A 24 -16.12 0.06 2.94
CA SER A 24 -17.11 -0.75 2.22
C SER A 24 -16.93 -0.74 0.69
N SER A 25 -16.02 0.08 0.18
CA SER A 25 -15.78 0.26 -1.26
C SER A 25 -14.29 0.38 -1.57
N PRO A 26 -13.85 -0.07 -2.76
CA PRO A 26 -12.45 0.00 -3.16
C PRO A 26 -11.89 1.42 -3.12
N ARG A 27 -10.58 1.51 -2.89
CA ARG A 27 -9.84 2.77 -2.78
C ARG A 27 -8.68 2.80 -3.77
N ALA A 28 -8.67 3.80 -4.64
CA ALA A 28 -7.58 3.99 -5.58
C ALA A 28 -6.50 4.90 -4.96
N GLY A 29 -5.25 4.44 -5.01
CA GLY A 29 -4.08 5.20 -4.59
C GLY A 29 -2.95 5.07 -5.61
N GLN A 30 -1.94 5.92 -5.51
CA GLN A 30 -0.70 5.82 -6.26
C GLN A 30 0.38 5.18 -5.39
N LEU A 31 1.09 4.19 -5.92
CA LEU A 31 2.29 3.65 -5.27
C LEU A 31 3.42 4.69 -5.36
N LEU A 32 3.85 5.23 -4.22
CA LEU A 32 4.96 6.18 -4.17
C LEU A 32 6.31 5.47 -4.06
N GLU A 33 6.39 4.47 -3.19
CA GLU A 33 7.62 3.78 -2.81
C GLU A 33 7.33 2.36 -2.32
N VAL A 34 8.25 1.43 -2.60
CA VAL A 34 8.24 0.07 -2.05
C VAL A 34 9.22 0.03 -0.88
N LEU A 35 8.69 0.06 0.35
CA LEU A 35 9.49 0.06 1.57
C LEU A 35 10.11 -1.31 1.84
N GLN A 36 9.32 -2.36 1.62
CA GLN A 36 9.72 -3.76 1.66
C GLN A 36 8.99 -4.48 0.52
N ASP A 37 9.73 -5.16 -0.35
CA ASP A 37 9.11 -5.98 -1.40
C ASP A 37 8.93 -7.41 -0.91
N ALA A 38 8.00 -8.12 -1.53
CA ALA A 38 7.75 -9.53 -1.23
C ALA A 38 8.55 -10.43 -2.18
N GLU A 39 9.05 -11.54 -1.66
CA GLU A 39 9.70 -12.58 -2.46
C GLU A 39 8.68 -13.64 -2.88
N ALA A 40 8.79 -14.13 -4.12
CA ALA A 40 7.96 -15.24 -4.57
C ALA A 40 8.30 -16.50 -3.78
N ALA A 41 7.29 -17.31 -3.44
CA ALA A 41 7.53 -18.59 -2.78
C ALA A 41 8.32 -19.51 -3.72
N VAL A 42 9.52 -19.90 -3.31
CA VAL A 42 10.37 -20.82 -4.09
C VAL A 42 10.12 -22.24 -3.60
N ALA A 43 9.60 -23.10 -4.47
CA ALA A 43 9.39 -24.50 -4.13
C ALA A 43 10.73 -25.27 -4.08
N GLY A 44 11.21 -25.57 -2.87
CA GLY A 44 12.35 -26.48 -2.64
C GLY A 44 13.33 -25.97 -1.58
N PRO A 45 14.14 -26.88 -0.97
CA PRO A 45 15.11 -26.49 0.03
C PRO A 45 16.20 -25.61 -0.60
N SER A 46 16.25 -24.34 -0.16
CA SER A 46 17.26 -23.37 -0.54
C SER A 46 18.11 -23.00 0.68
N HIS A 47 19.37 -22.62 0.44
CA HIS A 47 20.23 -22.04 1.47
C HIS A 47 19.99 -20.54 1.67
N ALA A 48 19.15 -19.92 0.83
CA ALA A 48 18.76 -18.52 0.98
C ALA A 48 17.74 -18.38 2.14
N PRO A 49 17.72 -17.22 2.83
CA PRO A 49 16.67 -16.93 3.80
C PRO A 49 15.30 -17.01 3.12
N ASP A 50 14.39 -17.82 3.65
CA ASP A 50 13.02 -17.88 3.15
C ASP A 50 12.23 -16.73 3.77
N THR A 51 11.93 -15.71 2.96
CA THR A 51 11.05 -14.60 3.36
C THR A 51 9.69 -14.69 2.68
N SER A 52 9.34 -15.86 2.11
CA SER A 52 8.09 -16.04 1.39
C SER A 52 6.85 -15.88 2.26
N ASP A 53 6.96 -16.06 3.59
CA ASP A 53 5.86 -15.79 4.52
C ASP A 53 5.60 -14.28 4.76
N VAL A 54 6.52 -13.42 4.32
CA VAL A 54 6.46 -11.98 4.54
C VAL A 54 5.72 -11.29 3.38
N GLY A 55 4.73 -10.48 3.73
CA GLY A 55 4.03 -9.61 2.78
C GLY A 55 4.88 -8.46 2.23
N ALA A 56 4.29 -7.59 1.42
CA ALA A 56 4.95 -6.37 0.95
C ALA A 56 4.56 -5.16 1.79
N THR A 57 5.48 -4.24 2.01
CA THR A 57 5.19 -2.95 2.65
C THR A 57 5.38 -1.82 1.63
N LEU A 58 4.29 -1.09 1.37
CA LEU A 58 4.21 -0.05 0.35
C LEU A 58 3.89 1.30 0.99
N LEU A 59 4.33 2.38 0.36
CA LEU A 59 3.86 3.73 0.65
C LEU A 59 2.88 4.17 -0.44
N VAL A 60 1.61 4.34 -0.08
CA VAL A 60 0.53 4.66 -1.02
C VAL A 60 0.02 6.08 -0.77
N SER A 61 -0.26 6.82 -1.84
CA SER A 61 -0.80 8.18 -1.81
C SER A 61 -2.19 8.26 -2.42
N ASP A 62 -3.08 9.03 -1.80
CA ASP A 62 -4.38 9.40 -2.38
C ASP A 62 -4.33 10.74 -3.16
N GLY A 63 -3.12 11.30 -3.31
CA GLY A 63 -2.88 12.62 -3.90
C GLY A 63 -2.82 13.77 -2.89
N THR A 64 -3.24 13.55 -1.63
CA THR A 64 -3.21 14.56 -0.54
C THR A 64 -2.40 14.10 0.67
N HIS A 65 -2.49 12.82 1.02
CA HIS A 65 -1.69 12.20 2.08
C HIS A 65 -1.04 10.91 1.57
N SER A 66 -0.01 10.44 2.26
CA SER A 66 0.49 9.08 2.12
C SER A 66 0.28 8.26 3.40
N VAL A 67 0.14 6.95 3.22
CA VAL A 67 -0.05 5.96 4.28
C VAL A 67 0.73 4.70 3.97
N ARG A 68 1.25 4.04 5.01
CA ARG A 68 1.89 2.72 4.87
C ARG A 68 0.81 1.66 4.67
N CYS A 69 1.01 0.83 3.65
CA CYS A 69 0.17 -0.32 3.36
C CYS A 69 0.98 -1.61 3.52
N LEU A 70 0.49 -2.53 4.32
CA LEU A 70 0.98 -3.90 4.43
C LEU A 70 0.10 -4.80 3.56
N VAL A 71 0.63 -5.23 2.42
CA VAL A 71 -0.02 -6.21 1.55
C VAL A 71 0.23 -7.59 2.12
N THR A 72 -0.84 -8.29 2.51
CA THR A 72 -0.72 -9.60 3.15
C THR A 72 -0.22 -10.66 2.17
N ARG A 73 0.35 -11.73 2.71
CA ARG A 73 0.84 -12.82 1.88
C ARG A 73 -0.29 -13.45 1.05
N GLU A 74 -1.46 -13.62 1.65
CA GLU A 74 -2.69 -14.08 0.99
C GLU A 74 -3.06 -13.20 -0.21
N ALA A 75 -2.97 -11.87 -0.07
CA ALA A 75 -3.26 -10.95 -1.16
C ALA A 75 -2.29 -11.13 -2.34
N LEU A 76 -1.01 -11.40 -2.07
CA LEU A 76 0.02 -11.61 -3.09
C LEU A 76 -0.16 -12.93 -3.84
N ASP A 77 -0.46 -13.99 -3.10
CA ASP A 77 -0.60 -15.35 -3.65
C ASP A 77 -1.89 -15.53 -4.47
N THR A 78 -2.93 -14.77 -4.14
CA THR A 78 -4.22 -14.77 -4.87
C THR A 78 -4.26 -13.76 -6.02
N SER A 79 -3.22 -12.95 -6.20
CA SER A 79 -3.16 -11.93 -7.24
C SER A 79 -2.69 -12.52 -8.58
N ASP A 80 -3.38 -12.15 -9.65
CA ASP A 80 -2.98 -12.44 -11.02
C ASP A 80 -1.90 -11.43 -11.46
N TRP A 81 -0.63 -11.83 -11.33
CA TRP A 81 0.51 -11.04 -11.80
C TRP A 81 0.60 -11.13 -13.33
N GLU A 82 0.35 -10.01 -14.03
CA GLU A 82 0.62 -9.90 -15.47
C GLU A 82 2.10 -10.20 -15.74
N GLU A 83 2.43 -10.78 -16.91
CA GLU A 83 3.65 -11.53 -17.30
C GLU A 83 5.07 -11.00 -16.95
N LYS A 84 5.25 -9.93 -16.18
CA LYS A 84 6.58 -9.44 -15.78
C LYS A 84 6.65 -9.13 -14.28
N GLU A 85 7.29 -10.07 -13.60
CA GLU A 85 7.88 -10.00 -12.25
C GLU A 85 6.88 -9.91 -11.09
N PHE A 86 6.93 -10.91 -10.22
CA PHE A 86 6.28 -10.90 -8.91
C PHE A 86 6.92 -9.83 -8.04
N GLY A 87 6.11 -9.02 -7.37
CA GLY A 87 6.57 -7.93 -6.51
C GLY A 87 6.22 -6.55 -7.07
N PHE A 88 6.55 -5.51 -6.30
CA PHE A 88 6.15 -4.13 -6.60
C PHE A 88 7.28 -3.25 -7.09
N ARG A 89 8.55 -3.64 -6.93
CA ARG A 89 9.68 -2.84 -7.43
C ARG A 89 9.57 -2.62 -8.94
N GLY A 90 9.77 -1.38 -9.37
CA GLY A 90 9.61 -0.98 -10.77
C GLY A 90 8.16 -0.61 -11.14
N THR A 91 7.20 -0.72 -10.21
CA THR A 91 5.81 -0.31 -10.41
C THR A 91 5.48 1.04 -9.75
N GLU A 92 6.48 1.72 -9.17
CA GLU A 92 6.29 3.03 -8.53
C GLU A 92 5.74 4.06 -9.52
N GLY A 93 4.75 4.83 -9.09
CA GLY A 93 4.01 5.76 -9.94
C GLY A 93 2.73 5.17 -10.54
N ARG A 94 2.57 3.83 -10.55
CA ARG A 94 1.32 3.18 -10.96
C ARG A 94 0.19 3.35 -9.94
N LEU A 95 -1.03 3.28 -10.43
CA LEU A 95 -2.22 3.24 -9.60
C LEU A 95 -2.47 1.84 -9.04
N LEU A 96 -2.69 1.78 -7.74
CA LEU A 96 -3.06 0.60 -6.97
C LEU A 96 -4.52 0.74 -6.52
N LEU A 97 -5.35 -0.24 -6.84
CA LEU A 97 -6.72 -0.32 -6.35
C LEU A 97 -6.75 -1.27 -5.15
N LEU A 98 -6.94 -0.72 -3.96
CA LEU A 98 -7.14 -1.47 -2.72
C LEU A 98 -8.60 -1.93 -2.70
N GLN A 99 -8.82 -3.22 -2.98
CA GLN A 99 -10.16 -3.79 -3.08
C GLN A 99 -10.70 -4.20 -1.72
N ASP A 100 -9.81 -4.69 -0.86
CA ASP A 100 -10.09 -5.05 0.53
C ASP A 100 -8.92 -4.58 1.41
N CYS A 101 -9.23 -3.72 2.39
CA CYS A 101 -8.23 -3.20 3.32
C CYS A 101 -8.84 -2.77 4.65
N GLY A 102 -8.05 -2.85 5.71
CA GLY A 102 -8.43 -2.43 7.07
C GLY A 102 -7.47 -1.39 7.62
N VAL A 103 -7.95 -0.49 8.49
CA VAL A 103 -7.09 0.42 9.25
C VAL A 103 -6.61 -0.29 10.51
N HIS A 104 -5.32 -0.28 10.73
CA HIS A 104 -4.66 -0.85 11.91
C HIS A 104 -3.74 0.16 12.57
N VAL A 105 -3.38 -0.12 13.82
CA VAL A 105 -2.44 0.70 14.61
C VAL A 105 -1.19 -0.13 14.89
N GLN A 106 -0.05 0.36 14.44
CA GLN A 106 1.25 -0.13 14.90
C GLN A 106 1.57 0.62 16.19
N VAL A 107 1.74 -0.12 17.29
CA VAL A 107 2.20 0.47 18.55
C VAL A 107 3.67 0.86 18.44
N ALA A 108 4.10 1.84 19.25
CA ALA A 108 5.48 2.29 19.24
C ALA A 108 6.44 1.13 19.56
N GLU A 109 7.39 0.87 18.67
CA GLU A 109 8.31 -0.25 18.75
C GLU A 109 9.67 0.16 18.16
N GLY A 110 10.78 -0.26 18.78
CA GLY A 110 12.13 -0.03 18.24
C GLY A 110 12.54 1.44 18.05
N GLY A 111 11.89 2.38 18.76
CA GLY A 111 12.12 3.83 18.61
C GLY A 111 11.28 4.51 17.52
N ALA A 112 10.46 3.75 16.77
CA ALA A 112 9.44 4.32 15.91
C ALA A 112 8.18 4.68 16.74
N PRO A 113 7.56 5.85 16.50
CA PRO A 113 6.30 6.22 17.15
C PRO A 113 5.14 5.33 16.70
N ALA A 114 4.06 5.34 17.47
CA ALA A 114 2.83 4.64 17.08
C ALA A 114 2.20 5.31 15.85
N GLU A 115 1.79 4.51 14.88
CA GLU A 115 1.26 4.99 13.60
C GLU A 115 0.06 4.19 13.11
N PHE A 116 -0.80 4.83 12.34
CA PHE A 116 -1.84 4.15 11.57
C PHE A 116 -1.25 3.60 10.28
N TYR A 117 -1.63 2.38 9.93
CA TYR A 117 -1.30 1.77 8.64
C TYR A 117 -2.51 1.01 8.10
N LEU A 118 -2.46 0.66 6.82
CA LEU A 118 -3.49 -0.16 6.19
C LEU A 118 -2.98 -1.59 6.00
N GLN A 119 -3.77 -2.58 6.42
CA GLN A 119 -3.58 -3.94 5.94
C GLN A 119 -4.38 -4.10 4.64
N VAL A 120 -3.81 -4.72 3.63
CA VAL A 120 -4.43 -4.91 2.31
C VAL A 120 -4.50 -6.40 2.03
N ASP A 121 -5.72 -6.91 2.01
CA ASP A 121 -6.01 -8.34 1.81
C ASP A 121 -6.41 -8.64 0.36
N ARG A 122 -6.73 -7.60 -0.42
CA ARG A 122 -6.97 -7.73 -1.85
C ARG A 122 -6.67 -6.45 -2.60
N PHE A 123 -5.97 -6.55 -3.73
CA PHE A 123 -5.63 -5.41 -4.57
C PHE A 123 -5.68 -5.71 -6.07
N SER A 124 -5.59 -4.66 -6.88
CA SER A 124 -5.28 -4.78 -8.30
C SER A 124 -4.37 -3.64 -8.75
N LEU A 125 -3.37 -3.96 -9.55
CA LEU A 125 -2.43 -2.97 -10.08
C LEU A 125 -2.92 -2.48 -11.45
N LEU A 126 -3.31 -1.22 -11.53
CA LEU A 126 -3.90 -0.64 -12.74
C LEU A 126 -2.80 -0.22 -13.73
N PRO A 127 -3.02 -0.31 -15.06
CA PRO A 127 -2.00 0.00 -16.07
C PRO A 127 -1.63 1.49 -16.12
N THR A 128 -2.40 2.35 -15.47
CA THR A 128 -2.15 3.79 -15.42
C THR A 128 -0.94 4.13 -14.57
N GLU A 129 0.08 4.71 -15.18
CA GLU A 129 1.22 5.32 -14.51
C GLU A 129 1.07 6.85 -14.46
N GLN A 130 1.43 7.45 -13.33
CA GLN A 130 1.42 8.90 -13.14
C GLN A 130 2.74 9.39 -12.53
N PRO A 131 3.13 10.65 -12.77
CA PRO A 131 4.23 11.27 -12.06
C PRO A 131 4.01 11.22 -10.54
N ARG A 132 5.03 10.83 -9.79
CA ARG A 132 5.01 10.82 -8.32
C ARG A 132 5.12 12.26 -7.82
N LEU A 133 4.10 12.74 -7.13
CA LEU A 133 4.18 14.00 -6.39
C LEU A 133 4.70 13.74 -4.98
N ARG A 134 5.54 14.65 -4.47
CA ARG A 134 5.84 14.65 -3.04
C ARG A 134 4.59 15.08 -2.29
N VAL A 135 4.06 14.17 -1.49
CA VAL A 135 2.86 14.36 -0.67
C VAL A 135 3.28 14.21 0.79
N PRO A 136 2.84 15.09 1.71
CA PRO A 136 3.12 14.92 3.13
C PRO A 136 2.51 13.61 3.64
N GLY A 137 3.24 12.90 4.51
CA GLY A 137 2.71 11.75 5.22
C GLY A 137 1.56 12.16 6.14
N TRP A 138 0.55 11.31 6.29
CA TRP A 138 -0.48 11.51 7.32
C TRP A 138 0.19 11.57 8.71
N PRO A 139 -0.21 12.50 9.61
CA PRO A 139 0.46 12.70 10.90
C PRO A 139 0.62 11.39 11.69
N ILE A 140 1.88 11.12 12.01
CA ILE A 140 2.45 9.88 12.59
C ILE A 140 2.29 9.86 14.11
N THR A 141 1.31 10.56 14.68
CA THR A 141 1.22 10.68 16.14
C THR A 141 -0.21 10.55 16.59
N VAL A 142 -0.53 9.40 17.17
CA VAL A 142 -1.70 9.24 18.03
C VAL A 142 -1.43 10.09 19.27
N PRO A 143 -2.27 11.07 19.64
CA PRO A 143 -2.06 11.83 20.85
C PRO A 143 -2.10 10.88 22.05
N ALA A 144 -1.01 10.84 22.82
CA ALA A 144 -1.00 10.16 24.10
C ALA A 144 -2.08 10.80 24.97
N SER A 145 -3.10 10.03 25.34
CA SER A 145 -4.11 10.47 26.30
C SER A 145 -3.39 10.67 27.64
N GLY A 146 -3.38 11.91 28.13
CA GLY A 146 -2.88 12.26 29.46
C GLY A 146 -3.87 11.90 30.56
#